data_AF-A0A9D1HGW4-F1
#
_entry.id   AF-A0A9D1HGW4-F1
#
_cell.length_a   1.000
_cell.length_b   1.000
_cell.length_c   1.000
_cell.angle_alpha   90.00
_cell.angle_beta   90.00
_cell.angle_gamma   90.00
#
_symmetry.space_group_name_H-M   'P 1'
#
loop_
_entity.id
_entity.type
_entity.pdbx_description
1 polymer ?
#
loop_
_entity_poly.entity_id
_entity_poly.type
_entity_poly.pdbx_seq_one_letter_code
_entity_poly.pdbx_strand_id
1 'polypeptide(L)'
;MKSLLLQLYGGEIFPAEQYTPKTEEYRKLRREHCKHYEDFIKQLKVLDPPLDKRFIEIMDEQLDVFPLEISEMFIDGFCLGARMMIEIYQKDFTDTCE
;
A
#
# COMPACT_ATOMS: atom_id res chain seq x y z
N MET A 1 -4.69 14.96 22.66
CA MET A 1 -4.09 15.08 21.32
C MET A 1 -3.25 13.83 21.08
N LYS A 2 -3.53 13.02 20.06
CA LYS A 2 -2.71 11.83 19.75
C LYS A 2 -1.34 12.29 19.23
N SER A 3 -0.25 11.60 19.59
CA SER A 3 1.06 11.88 18.98
C SER A 3 1.02 11.61 17.47
N LEU A 4 1.90 12.26 16.71
CA LEU A 4 2.00 12.03 15.26
C LEU A 4 2.21 10.54 14.93
N LEU A 5 2.98 9.83 15.76
CA LEU A 5 3.23 8.39 15.63
C LEU A 5 1.96 7.55 15.83
N LEU A 6 1.15 7.88 16.84
CA LEU A 6 -0.12 7.20 17.07
C LEU A 6 -1.12 7.48 15.96
N GLN A 7 -1.09 8.69 15.37
CA GLN A 7 -1.92 9.06 14.22
C GLN A 7 -1.48 8.34 12.93
N LEU A 8 -0.18 8.13 12.75
CA LEU A 8 0.37 7.37 11.63
C LEU A 8 0.04 5.88 11.76
N TYR A 9 0.22 5.30 12.95
CA TYR A 9 -0.08 3.89 13.22
C TYR A 9 -1.58 3.59 13.15
N GLY A 10 -2.44 4.49 13.65
CA GLY A 10 -3.89 4.33 13.60
C GLY A 10 -4.50 4.60 12.21
N GLY A 11 -3.67 4.96 11.22
CA GLY A 11 -4.11 5.24 9.86
C GLY A 11 -4.78 6.61 9.67
N GLU A 12 -4.82 7.47 10.70
CA GLU A 12 -5.29 8.85 10.55
C GLU A 12 -4.37 9.68 9.65
N ILE A 13 -3.09 9.33 9.59
CA ILE A 13 -2.14 9.83 8.61
C ILE A 13 -1.77 8.64 7.72
N PHE A 14 -2.12 8.72 6.44
CA PHE A 14 -1.80 7.69 5.47
C PHE A 14 -1.09 8.31 4.25
N PRO A 15 0.24 8.50 4.32
CA PRO A 15 0.98 9.21 3.28
C PRO A 15 0.80 8.60 1.88
N ALA A 16 0.65 7.27 1.78
CA ALA A 16 0.45 6.57 0.51
C ALA A 16 -0.79 7.06 -0.26
N GLU A 17 -1.86 7.49 0.43
CA GLU A 17 -3.03 8.07 -0.23
C GLU A 17 -2.71 9.40 -0.93
N GLN A 18 -1.75 10.16 -0.39
CA GLN A 18 -1.30 11.41 -0.99
C GLN A 18 -0.61 11.20 -2.33
N TYR A 19 -0.03 10.02 -2.55
CA TYR A 19 0.69 9.66 -3.78
C TYR A 19 -0.17 8.87 -4.78
N THR A 20 -1.44 8.58 -4.46
CA THR A 20 -2.34 7.96 -5.44
C THR A 20 -2.59 8.93 -6.59
N PRO A 21 -2.29 8.56 -7.86
CA PRO A 21 -2.50 9.47 -8.98
C PRO A 21 -3.97 9.88 -9.09
N LYS A 22 -4.24 11.19 -9.10
CA LYS A 22 -5.60 11.74 -9.23
C LYS A 22 -5.97 12.05 -10.68
N THR A 23 -5.11 11.67 -11.63
CA THR A 23 -5.29 11.93 -13.05
C THR A 23 -6.45 11.10 -13.61
N GLU A 24 -7.12 11.63 -14.64
CA GLU A 24 -8.26 10.94 -15.23
C GLU A 24 -7.80 9.68 -16.00
N GLU A 25 -6.58 9.70 -16.53
CA GLU A 25 -5.94 8.54 -17.17
C GLU A 25 -5.81 7.37 -16.19
N TYR A 26 -5.30 7.63 -14.98
CA TYR A 26 -5.19 6.59 -13.95
C TYR A 26 -6.56 6.04 -13.55
N ARG A 27 -7.54 6.92 -13.34
CA ARG A 27 -8.91 6.51 -12.99
C ARG A 27 -9.56 5.68 -14.09
N LYS A 28 -9.34 6.06 -15.35
CA LYS A 28 -9.83 5.31 -16.52
C LYS A 28 -9.21 3.91 -16.57
N LEU A 29 -7.89 3.81 -16.48
CA LEU A 29 -7.19 2.52 -16.47
C LEU A 29 -7.67 1.63 -15.32
N ARG A 30 -7.82 2.19 -14.10
CA ARG A 30 -8.33 1.46 -12.94
C ARG A 30 -9.73 0.90 -13.19
N ARG A 31 -10.64 1.70 -13.75
CA ARG A 31 -12.01 1.25 -14.10
C ARG A 31 -11.98 0.15 -15.17
N GLU A 32 -11.15 0.30 -16.20
CA GLU A 32 -10.98 -0.71 -17.25
C GLU A 32 -10.48 -2.03 -16.68
N HIS A 33 -9.48 -1.99 -15.79
CA HIS A 33 -8.99 -3.18 -15.10
C HIS A 33 -10.08 -3.86 -14.27
N CYS A 34 -10.84 -3.10 -13.46
CA CYS A 34 -11.98 -3.65 -12.70
C CYS A 34 -12.99 -4.34 -13.63
N LYS A 35 -13.30 -3.71 -14.76
CA LYS A 35 -14.23 -4.29 -15.75
C LYS A 35 -13.71 -5.62 -16.32
N HIS A 36 -12.41 -5.74 -16.59
CA HIS A 36 -11.82 -7.00 -17.06
C HIS A 36 -12.07 -8.14 -16.06
N TYR A 37 -11.88 -7.90 -14.76
CA TYR A 37 -12.16 -8.89 -13.73
C TYR A 37 -13.65 -9.25 -13.69
N GLU A 38 -14.55 -8.27 -13.68
CA GLU A 38 -16.00 -8.51 -13.66
C GLU A 38 -16.47 -9.33 -14.87
N ASP A 39 -15.99 -8.99 -16.07
CA ASP A 39 -16.38 -9.68 -17.30
C ASP A 39 -15.82 -11.11 -17.34
N PHE A 40 -14.62 -11.34 -16.82
CA PHE A 40 -14.07 -12.69 -16.70
C PHE A 40 -14.82 -13.53 -15.65
N ILE A 41 -15.16 -12.96 -14.49
CA ILE A 41 -15.99 -13.61 -13.47
C ILE A 41 -17.33 -14.07 -14.06
N LYS A 42 -17.99 -13.23 -14.87
CA LYS A 42 -19.23 -13.61 -15.57
C LYS A 42 -19.03 -14.81 -16.50
N GLN A 43 -17.92 -14.87 -17.22
CA GLN A 43 -17.59 -16.01 -18.09
C GLN A 43 -17.37 -17.30 -17.28
N LEU A 44 -16.68 -17.22 -16.14
CA LEU A 44 -16.44 -18.37 -15.29
C LEU A 44 -17.71 -18.92 -14.64
N LYS A 45 -18.69 -18.05 -14.38
CA LYS A 45 -19.97 -18.40 -13.75
C LYS A 45 -20.88 -19.26 -14.63
N VAL A 46 -20.71 -19.21 -15.96
CA VAL A 46 -21.53 -19.97 -16.91
C VAL A 46 -20.91 -21.32 -17.31
N LEU A 47 -19.72 -21.65 -16.80
CA LEU A 47 -19.07 -22.94 -16.99
C LEU A 47 -19.73 -24.03 -16.12
N ASP A 48 -19.54 -25.29 -16.49
CA ASP A 48 -19.95 -26.46 -15.71
C ASP A 48 -18.74 -27.38 -15.43
N PRO A 49 -18.21 -27.39 -14.18
CA PRO A 49 -18.68 -26.64 -13.02
C PRO A 49 -18.31 -25.14 -13.07
N PRO A 50 -19.04 -24.25 -12.37
CA PRO A 50 -18.68 -22.84 -12.26
C PRO A 50 -17.35 -22.65 -11.53
N LEU A 51 -16.51 -21.75 -12.04
CA LEU A 51 -15.16 -21.49 -11.50
C LEU A 51 -14.99 -20.08 -10.91
N ASP A 52 -16.05 -19.26 -10.95
CA ASP A 52 -16.03 -17.87 -10.50
C ASP A 52 -15.59 -17.73 -9.04
N LYS A 53 -16.10 -18.59 -8.16
CA LYS A 53 -15.73 -18.56 -6.74
C LYS A 53 -14.27 -18.91 -6.51
N ARG A 54 -13.76 -19.96 -7.16
CA ARG A 54 -12.36 -20.37 -7.02
C ARG A 54 -11.40 -19.29 -7.53
N PHE A 55 -11.79 -18.58 -8.60
CA PHE A 55 -11.01 -17.45 -9.09
C PHE A 55 -10.97 -16.30 -8.09
N ILE A 56 -12.10 -15.95 -7.47
CA ILE A 56 -12.15 -14.92 -6.41
C ILE A 56 -11.26 -15.33 -5.22
N GLU A 57 -11.33 -16.58 -4.77
CA GLU A 57 -10.47 -17.08 -3.69
C GLU A 57 -8.97 -16.90 -4.01
N ILE A 58 -8.54 -17.26 -5.22
CA ILE A 58 -7.14 -17.09 -5.65
C ILE A 58 -6.74 -15.61 -5.66
N MET A 59 -7.66 -14.70 -6.00
CA MET A 59 -7.39 -13.26 -5.97
C MET A 59 -7.30 -12.71 -4.55
N ASP A 60 -8.15 -13.19 -3.64
CA ASP A 60 -8.09 -12.84 -2.23
C ASP A 60 -6.80 -13.38 -1.57
N GLU A 61 -6.38 -14.61 -1.92
CA GLU A 61 -5.11 -15.21 -1.46
C GLU A 61 -3.89 -14.32 -1.78
N GLN A 62 -3.91 -13.60 -2.92
CA GLN A 62 -2.84 -12.65 -3.26
C GLN A 62 -2.81 -11.42 -2.34
N LEU A 63 -3.95 -11.04 -1.77
CA LEU A 63 -4.08 -9.89 -0.88
C LEU A 63 -3.80 -10.23 0.58
N ASP A 64 -3.83 -11.51 0.97
CA ASP A 64 -3.57 -11.94 2.35
C ASP A 64 -2.15 -11.59 2.84
N VAL A 65 -1.18 -11.62 1.92
CA VAL A 65 0.23 -11.32 2.24
C VAL A 65 0.49 -9.81 2.31
N PHE A 66 -0.33 -9.02 1.61
CA PHE A 66 -0.11 -7.59 1.45
C PHE A 66 -0.08 -6.80 2.78
N PRO A 67 -1.00 -7.01 3.76
CA PRO A 67 -0.91 -6.35 5.06
C PRO A 67 0.37 -6.65 5.83
N LEU A 68 0.90 -7.87 5.69
CA LEU A 68 2.14 -8.29 6.35
C LEU A 68 3.33 -7.56 5.73
N GLU A 69 3.42 -7.53 4.40
CA GLU A 69 4.47 -6.82 3.66
C GLU A 69 4.46 -5.31 3.96
N ILE A 70 3.28 -4.70 3.97
CA ILE A 70 3.13 -3.27 4.27
C ILE A 70 3.53 -2.98 5.73
N SER A 71 3.18 -3.86 6.66
CA SER A 71 3.56 -3.70 8.07
C SER A 71 5.08 -3.80 8.26
N GLU A 72 5.73 -4.78 7.63
CA GLU A 72 7.18 -4.94 7.71
C GLU A 72 7.90 -3.76 7.08
N MET A 73 7.49 -3.35 5.86
CA MET A 73 8.03 -2.18 5.18
C MET A 73 7.88 -0.90 6.02
N PHE A 74 6.76 -0.75 6.73
CA PHE A 74 6.54 0.37 7.64
C PHE A 74 7.51 0.33 8.83
N ILE A 75 7.64 -0.82 9.50
CA ILE A 75 8.54 -0.98 10.65
C ILE A 75 9.98 -0.70 10.25
N ASP A 76 10.45 -1.33 9.18
CA ASP A 76 11.80 -1.17 8.67
C ASP A 76 12.08 0.28 8.23
N GLY A 77 11.17 0.87 7.46
CA GLY A 77 11.28 2.25 7.00
C GLY A 77 11.30 3.25 8.17
N PHE A 78 10.48 3.02 9.18
CA PHE A 78 10.43 3.86 10.39
C PHE A 78 11.72 3.75 11.21
N CYS A 79 12.20 2.53 11.46
CA CYS A 79 13.45 2.27 12.15
C CYS A 79 14.66 2.86 11.41
N LEU A 80 14.67 2.77 10.08
CA LEU A 80 15.69 3.41 9.24
C LEU A 80 15.67 4.93 9.41
N GLY A 81 14.50 5.56 9.32
CA GLY A 81 14.35 7.00 9.53
C GLY A 81 14.86 7.45 10.91
N ALA A 82 14.52 6.70 11.97
CA ALA A 82 15.01 6.99 13.32
C ALA A 82 16.55 6.88 13.42
N ARG A 83 17.15 5.85 12.81
CA ARG A 83 18.62 5.70 12.76
C ARG A 83 19.29 6.86 12.05
N MET A 84 18.74 7.32 10.92
CA MET A 84 19.25 8.50 10.20
C MET A 84 19.22 9.75 11.08
N MET A 85 18.14 9.98 11.81
CA MET A 85 18.02 11.14 12.72
C MET A 85 19.03 11.07 13.87
N ILE A 86 19.23 9.89 14.45
CA ILE A 86 20.25 9.67 15.49
C ILE A 86 21.64 9.93 14.93
N GLU A 87 21.95 9.42 13.73
CA GLU A 87 23.26 9.65 13.09
C GLU A 87 23.52 11.15 12.87
N ILE A 88 22.52 11.89 12.38
CA ILE A 88 22.60 13.34 12.14
C ILE A 88 22.77 14.11 13.46
N TYR A 89 22.19 13.65 14.55
CA TYR A 89 22.27 14.32 15.84
C TYR A 89 23.52 13.98 16.65
N GLN A 90 24.05 12.75 16.49
CA GLN A 90 25.23 12.27 17.21
C GLN A 90 26.54 12.68 16.55
N LYS A 91 26.58 12.78 15.22
CA LYS A 91 27.59 13.59 14.57
C LYS A 91 27.15 15.02 14.84
N ASP A 92 27.91 15.79 15.62
CA ASP A 92 27.81 17.25 15.51
C ASP A 92 27.99 17.54 14.02
N PHE A 93 26.91 17.73 13.26
CA PHE A 93 26.97 18.35 11.95
C PHE A 93 27.44 19.76 12.24
N THR A 94 28.75 19.91 12.41
CA THR A 94 29.41 21.19 12.34
C THR A 94 29.03 21.70 10.98
N ASP A 95 28.20 22.73 10.95
CA ASP A 95 28.02 23.59 9.78
C ASP A 95 29.42 24.12 9.41
N THR A 96 30.21 23.32 8.71
CA THR A 96 31.30 23.86 7.89
C THR A 96 30.65 24.32 6.60
N CYS A 97 29.83 25.35 6.73
CA CYS A 97 29.63 26.33 5.67
C CYS A 97 30.81 27.30 5.79
N GLU A 98 31.93 26.96 5.14
CA GLU A 98 32.88 27.97 4.66
C GLU A 98 32.32 28.61 3.38
#